data_AF-A0A257U896-F1
#
_entry.id   AF-A0A257U896-F1
#
_cell.length_a   1.000
_cell.length_b   1.000
_cell.length_c   1.000
_cell.angle_alpha   90.00
_cell.angle_beta   90.00
_cell.angle_gamma   90.00
#
_symmetry.space_group_name_H-M   'P 1'
#
loop_
_entity.id
_entity.type
_entity.pdbx_description
1 polymer ?
#
loop_
_entity_poly.entity_id
_entity_poly.type
_entity_poly.pdbx_seq_one_letter_code
_entity_poly.pdbx_strand_id
1 'polypeptide(L)'
;MREQSIDLSDKRVEPLQARGKMVVFVAGGWKLKGATALADIVRPEAKQAIDVLKVKEVQSRGVLVAMTGDGVNDAPALAQADLGIAIGAGSDVAVETADVILVRSNPLDVVAIWSQRSCTAVRVVQGGPMNTLAKVAWGAGAVVLAGGGVGLKLMLDHGFSARDKPTVVEKLIARRLRYMSIPRAHTLAKNPVPLTPEVLERARAHFADHCASCHGNDGRGNTTIGRNMYPKPPDMTLKDTQSLPDGHLFYIIKNGVRLTGMPAWGQNTPEDDRETWELVHFIRHLPHLTDKELAQMEELNPKSPQEWEQEEAEKRFLAGGSAKPPSPRGRLNH
;
A
#
# COMPACT_ATOMS: atom_id res chain seq x y z
N MET A 1 77.70 -2.75 -5.67
CA MET A 1 77.95 -4.03 -6.40
C MET A 1 78.54 -3.85 -7.80
N ARG A 2 78.24 -2.79 -8.57
CA ARG A 2 79.02 -2.43 -9.77
C ARG A 2 80.39 -1.81 -9.47
N GLU A 3 80.58 -1.25 -8.28
CA GLU A 3 81.89 -0.72 -7.82
C GLU A 3 82.90 -1.79 -7.36
N GLN A 4 82.50 -3.07 -7.28
CA GLN A 4 83.36 -4.15 -6.75
C GLN A 4 83.58 -5.31 -7.73
N SER A 5 83.30 -5.11 -9.03
CA SER A 5 83.58 -6.09 -10.11
C SER A 5 83.01 -7.51 -9.89
N ILE A 6 81.86 -7.64 -9.22
CA ILE A 6 81.15 -8.93 -9.12
C ILE A 6 80.26 -9.07 -10.35
N ASP A 7 80.53 -10.08 -11.17
CA ASP A 7 79.71 -10.42 -12.34
C ASP A 7 78.35 -11.00 -11.90
N LEU A 8 77.27 -10.31 -12.27
CA LEU A 8 75.88 -10.65 -11.95
C LEU A 8 75.11 -11.11 -13.20
N SER A 9 75.79 -11.30 -14.34
CA SER A 9 75.17 -11.60 -15.64
C SER A 9 74.93 -13.10 -15.89
N ASP A 10 74.24 -13.76 -14.95
CA ASP A 10 73.83 -15.16 -15.14
C ASP A 10 72.53 -15.23 -15.97
N LYS A 11 72.59 -15.95 -17.11
CA LYS A 11 71.45 -16.14 -18.04
C LYS A 11 70.21 -16.76 -17.39
N ARG A 12 70.33 -17.34 -16.19
CA ARG A 12 69.21 -17.90 -15.44
C ARG A 12 68.40 -16.85 -14.66
N VAL A 13 68.91 -15.62 -14.53
CA VAL A 13 68.27 -14.54 -13.76
C VAL A 13 67.26 -13.74 -14.59
N GLU A 14 67.57 -13.48 -15.87
CA GLU A 14 66.69 -12.74 -16.78
C GLU A 14 65.26 -13.33 -16.87
N PRO A 15 65.07 -14.66 -17.00
CA PRO A 15 63.73 -15.24 -17.03
C PRO A 15 62.96 -15.11 -15.70
N LEU A 16 63.67 -15.01 -14.57
CA LEU A 16 63.05 -14.86 -13.25
C LEU A 16 62.58 -13.42 -13.03
N GLN A 17 63.37 -12.43 -13.46
CA GLN A 17 62.99 -11.02 -13.42
C GLN A 17 61.87 -10.70 -14.40
N ALA A 18 61.89 -11.29 -15.61
CA ALA A 18 60.81 -11.13 -16.60
C ALA A 18 59.45 -11.67 -16.09
N ARG A 19 59.46 -12.60 -15.13
CA ARG A 19 58.26 -13.12 -14.45
C ARG A 19 57.86 -12.32 -13.21
N GLY A 20 58.44 -11.12 -13.02
CA GLY A 20 58.12 -10.22 -11.91
C GLY A 20 58.70 -10.65 -10.56
N LYS A 21 59.70 -11.55 -10.53
CA LYS A 21 60.34 -11.98 -9.28
C LYS A 21 61.52 -11.06 -8.95
N MET A 22 61.64 -10.70 -7.68
CA MET A 22 62.78 -9.98 -7.15
C MET A 22 63.92 -10.96 -6.88
N VAL A 23 65.03 -10.85 -7.61
CA VAL A 23 66.19 -11.74 -7.46
C VAL A 23 67.23 -11.08 -6.56
N VAL A 24 67.54 -11.71 -5.44
CA VAL A 24 68.55 -11.26 -4.47
C VAL A 24 69.79 -12.14 -4.61
N PHE A 25 70.95 -11.52 -4.83
CA PHE A 25 72.23 -12.21 -4.97
C PHE A 25 72.95 -12.32 -3.62
N VAL A 26 73.47 -13.51 -3.31
CA VAL A 26 74.23 -13.78 -2.08
C VAL A 26 75.71 -13.95 -2.44
N ALA A 27 76.57 -13.12 -1.86
CA ALA A 27 78.02 -13.15 -2.06
C ALA A 27 78.74 -13.34 -0.72
N GLY A 28 79.86 -14.06 -0.74
CA GLY A 28 80.69 -14.28 0.45
C GLY A 28 82.16 -14.40 0.06
N GLY A 29 82.99 -13.48 0.57
CA GLY A 29 84.42 -13.39 0.25
C GLY A 29 84.69 -13.18 -1.24
N TRP A 30 84.46 -11.96 -1.75
CA TRP A 30 84.69 -11.51 -3.14
C TRP A 30 84.17 -12.43 -4.26
N LYS A 31 83.32 -13.41 -3.94
CA LYS A 31 82.81 -14.43 -4.87
C LYS A 31 81.31 -14.60 -4.66
N LEU A 32 80.57 -14.61 -5.76
CA LEU A 32 79.13 -14.90 -5.76
C LEU A 32 78.90 -16.35 -5.31
N LYS A 33 78.03 -16.56 -4.33
CA LYS A 33 77.72 -17.88 -3.75
C LYS A 33 76.38 -18.43 -4.25
N GLY A 34 75.43 -17.57 -4.61
CA GLY A 34 74.14 -17.98 -5.17
C GLY A 34 73.18 -16.81 -5.37
N ALA A 35 71.96 -17.11 -5.81
CA ALA A 35 70.86 -16.15 -5.95
C ALA A 35 69.53 -16.78 -5.53
N THR A 36 68.69 -16.00 -4.84
CA THR A 36 67.36 -16.41 -4.39
C THR A 36 66.32 -15.48 -5.01
N ALA A 37 65.29 -16.04 -5.63
CA ALA A 37 64.18 -15.27 -6.20
C ALA A 37 62.99 -15.24 -5.24
N LEU A 38 62.59 -14.05 -4.81
CA LEU A 38 61.38 -13.80 -4.05
C LEU A 38 60.27 -13.36 -5.00
N ALA A 39 59.08 -13.93 -4.85
CA ALA A 39 57.88 -13.46 -5.52
C ALA A 39 56.97 -12.85 -4.44
N ASP A 40 56.47 -11.65 -4.69
CA ASP A 40 55.45 -11.06 -3.84
C ASP A 40 54.14 -11.81 -4.05
N ILE A 41 53.45 -12.14 -2.96
CA ILE A 41 52.18 -12.87 -3.03
C ILE A 41 51.09 -11.83 -3.28
N VAL A 42 50.68 -11.69 -4.54
CA VAL A 42 49.53 -10.86 -4.89
C VAL A 42 48.30 -11.41 -4.16
N ARG A 43 47.72 -10.57 -3.30
CA ARG A 43 46.50 -10.89 -2.57
C ARG A 43 45.34 -11.14 -3.57
N PRO A 44 44.58 -12.24 -3.44
CA PRO A 44 43.44 -12.53 -4.32
C PRO A 44 42.46 -11.36 -4.43
N GLU A 45 42.24 -10.64 -3.32
CA GLU A 45 41.34 -9.49 -3.24
C GLU A 45 41.81 -8.31 -4.11
N ALA A 46 43.12 -8.14 -4.29
CA ALA A 46 43.68 -7.08 -5.13
C ALA A 46 43.40 -7.34 -6.62
N LYS A 47 43.46 -8.61 -7.05
CA LYS A 47 43.12 -9.01 -8.42
C LYS A 47 41.64 -8.75 -8.70
N GLN A 48 40.77 -9.16 -7.79
CA GLN A 48 39.31 -8.95 -7.89
C GLN A 48 38.95 -7.47 -8.02
N ALA A 49 39.56 -6.61 -7.21
CA ALA A 49 39.30 -5.17 -7.27
C ALA A 49 39.69 -4.56 -8.62
N ILE A 50 40.82 -4.99 -9.20
CA ILE A 50 41.28 -4.51 -10.51
C ILE A 50 40.30 -4.92 -11.62
N ASP A 51 39.79 -6.15 -11.60
CA ASP A 51 38.89 -6.65 -12.63
C ASP A 51 37.53 -5.92 -12.60
N VAL A 52 37.00 -5.65 -11.40
CA VAL A 52 35.80 -4.79 -11.22
C VAL A 52 36.01 -3.38 -11.77
N LEU A 53 37.18 -2.78 -11.50
CA LEU A 53 37.51 -1.43 -11.98
C LEU A 53 37.62 -1.38 -13.51
N LYS A 54 38.20 -2.41 -14.13
CA LYS A 54 38.25 -2.52 -15.61
C LYS A 54 36.87 -2.65 -16.22
N VAL A 55 35.97 -3.45 -15.64
CA VAL A 55 34.59 -3.58 -16.11
C VAL A 55 33.90 -2.21 -16.06
N LYS A 56 34.00 -1.49 -14.94
CA LYS A 56 33.45 -0.12 -14.81
C LYS A 56 34.06 0.86 -15.80
N GLU A 57 35.37 0.79 -16.03
CA GLU A 57 36.05 1.65 -17.00
C GLU A 57 35.49 1.41 -18.41
N VAL A 58 35.32 0.16 -18.82
CA VAL A 58 34.78 -0.16 -20.15
C VAL A 58 33.29 0.21 -20.25
N GLN A 59 32.50 -0.03 -19.20
CA GLN A 59 31.11 0.42 -19.11
C GLN A 59 30.98 1.95 -19.20
N SER A 60 31.92 2.71 -18.64
CA SER A 60 31.93 4.18 -18.73
C SER A 60 32.06 4.72 -20.16
N ARG A 61 32.52 3.88 -21.10
CA ARG A 61 32.59 4.19 -22.54
C ARG A 61 31.26 3.96 -23.27
N GLY A 62 30.20 3.59 -22.56
CA GLY A 62 28.84 3.40 -23.10
C GLY A 62 28.65 2.10 -23.87
N VAL A 63 29.55 1.13 -23.71
CA VAL A 63 29.44 -0.20 -24.32
C VAL A 63 28.96 -1.21 -23.29
N LEU A 64 28.15 -2.18 -23.75
CA LEU A 64 27.74 -3.31 -22.92
C LEU A 64 28.92 -4.24 -22.72
N VAL A 65 29.18 -4.61 -21.47
CA VAL A 65 30.32 -5.46 -21.10
C VAL A 65 29.82 -6.82 -20.66
N ALA A 66 30.24 -7.86 -21.38
CA ALA A 66 30.11 -9.23 -20.93
C ALA A 66 31.43 -9.70 -20.30
N MET A 67 31.36 -10.26 -19.09
CA MET A 67 32.51 -10.81 -18.38
C MET A 67 32.39 -12.33 -18.32
N THR A 68 33.52 -13.04 -18.43
CA THR A 68 33.55 -14.50 -18.37
C THR A 68 34.58 -14.95 -17.35
N GLY A 69 34.20 -15.86 -16.45
CA GLY A 69 35.04 -16.29 -15.33
C GLY A 69 34.63 -17.64 -14.73
N ASP A 70 35.36 -18.09 -13.72
CA ASP A 70 35.11 -19.37 -13.03
C ASP A 70 34.02 -19.28 -11.94
N GLY A 71 33.55 -18.07 -11.65
CA GLY A 71 32.50 -17.77 -10.68
C GLY A 71 32.91 -17.83 -9.20
N VAL A 72 34.11 -18.30 -8.86
CA VAL A 72 34.60 -18.28 -7.46
C VAL A 72 35.54 -17.10 -7.24
N ASN A 73 36.51 -16.94 -8.12
CA ASN A 73 37.52 -15.89 -8.01
C ASN A 73 37.07 -14.61 -8.71
N ASP A 74 36.19 -14.72 -9.71
CA ASP A 74 35.77 -13.62 -10.57
C ASP A 74 34.36 -13.11 -10.25
N ALA A 75 33.71 -13.65 -9.21
CA ALA A 75 32.33 -13.33 -8.80
C ALA A 75 32.04 -11.81 -8.72
N PRO A 76 32.89 -10.97 -8.09
CA PRO A 76 32.64 -9.53 -8.06
C PRO A 76 32.64 -8.86 -9.44
N ALA A 77 33.50 -9.32 -10.36
CA ALA A 77 33.60 -8.78 -11.72
C ALA A 77 32.45 -9.28 -12.61
N LEU A 78 32.00 -10.53 -12.41
CA LEU A 78 30.81 -11.09 -13.06
C LEU A 78 29.55 -10.31 -12.67
N ALA A 79 29.37 -10.02 -11.37
CA ALA A 79 28.24 -9.25 -10.86
C ALA A 79 28.26 -7.77 -11.29
N GLN A 80 29.43 -7.20 -11.58
CA GLN A 80 29.56 -5.83 -12.06
C GLN A 80 29.26 -5.68 -13.56
N ALA A 81 29.45 -6.75 -14.34
CA ALA A 81 29.24 -6.74 -15.78
C ALA A 81 27.75 -6.64 -16.15
N ASP A 82 27.45 -6.22 -17.38
CA ASP A 82 26.06 -6.21 -17.89
C ASP A 82 25.57 -7.63 -18.22
N LEU A 83 26.51 -8.56 -18.41
CA LEU A 83 26.25 -10.00 -18.57
C LEU A 83 27.43 -10.81 -18.01
N GLY A 84 27.22 -11.51 -16.89
CA GLY A 84 28.18 -12.42 -16.30
C GLY A 84 28.01 -13.85 -16.82
N ILE A 85 29.07 -14.44 -17.38
CA ILE A 85 29.09 -15.81 -17.89
C ILE A 85 30.06 -16.66 -17.08
N ALA A 86 29.56 -17.62 -16.31
CA ALA A 86 30.39 -18.58 -15.59
C ALA A 86 30.74 -19.79 -16.47
N ILE A 87 32.01 -20.19 -16.49
CA ILE A 87 32.49 -21.41 -17.15
C ILE A 87 32.73 -22.50 -16.11
N GLY A 88 31.97 -23.60 -16.22
CA GLY A 88 32.10 -24.77 -15.36
C GLY A 88 31.02 -24.82 -14.29
N ALA A 89 30.18 -25.85 -14.34
CA ALA A 89 29.07 -26.08 -13.42
C ALA A 89 29.54 -26.69 -12.08
N GLY A 90 30.41 -25.99 -11.34
CA GLY A 90 31.14 -26.59 -10.23
C GLY A 90 31.05 -25.89 -8.87
N SER A 91 30.61 -24.63 -8.78
CA SER A 91 30.59 -23.91 -7.50
C SER A 91 29.25 -23.20 -7.30
N ASP A 92 28.71 -23.30 -6.08
CA ASP A 92 27.47 -22.62 -5.69
C ASP A 92 27.59 -21.10 -5.87
N VAL A 93 28.80 -20.57 -5.69
CA VAL A 93 29.11 -19.15 -5.90
C VAL A 93 28.91 -18.73 -7.36
N ALA A 94 29.26 -19.58 -8.33
CA ALA A 94 29.04 -19.29 -9.76
C ALA A 94 27.55 -19.27 -10.12
N VAL A 95 26.74 -20.10 -9.46
CA VAL A 95 25.29 -20.16 -9.67
C VAL A 95 24.59 -18.90 -9.13
N GLU A 96 25.08 -18.36 -8.02
CA GLU A 96 24.49 -17.16 -7.42
C GLU A 96 24.95 -15.85 -8.08
N THR A 97 26.09 -15.84 -8.78
CA THR A 97 26.75 -14.61 -9.24
C THR A 97 26.73 -14.37 -10.74
N ALA A 98 26.51 -15.41 -11.56
CA ALA A 98 26.50 -15.30 -13.02
C ALA A 98 25.08 -15.39 -13.60
N ASP A 99 24.83 -14.63 -14.67
CA ASP A 99 23.56 -14.66 -15.41
C ASP A 99 23.42 -15.90 -16.31
N VAL A 100 24.55 -16.41 -16.81
CA VAL A 100 24.62 -17.59 -17.69
C VAL A 100 25.69 -18.54 -17.21
N ILE A 101 25.36 -19.83 -17.11
CA ILE A 101 26.29 -20.88 -16.69
C ILE A 101 26.52 -21.84 -17.85
N LEU A 102 27.77 -21.94 -18.28
CA LEU A 102 28.19 -22.92 -19.28
C LEU A 102 28.44 -24.27 -18.60
N VAL A 103 27.49 -25.19 -18.81
CA VAL A 103 27.52 -26.56 -18.27
C VAL A 103 28.72 -27.34 -18.79
N ARG A 104 29.18 -27.04 -20.01
CA ARG A 104 30.42 -27.58 -20.59
C ARG A 104 31.51 -26.54 -20.41
N SER A 105 32.66 -26.95 -19.86
CA SER A 105 33.84 -26.09 -19.65
C SER A 105 34.57 -25.77 -20.96
N ASN A 106 33.85 -25.23 -21.94
CA ASN A 106 34.38 -24.85 -23.24
C ASN A 106 34.16 -23.33 -23.47
N PRO A 107 35.21 -22.49 -23.39
CA PRO A 107 35.07 -21.05 -23.61
C PRO A 107 34.63 -20.69 -25.05
N LEU A 108 34.76 -21.61 -26.01
CA LEU A 108 34.24 -21.42 -27.37
C LEU A 108 32.71 -21.39 -27.42
N ASP A 109 32.02 -21.92 -26.40
CA ASP A 109 30.55 -21.90 -26.34
C ASP A 109 30.02 -20.47 -26.17
N VAL A 110 30.79 -19.58 -25.52
CA VAL A 110 30.47 -18.13 -25.43
C VAL A 110 30.42 -17.50 -26.82
N VAL A 111 31.40 -17.86 -27.67
CA VAL A 111 31.48 -17.37 -29.06
C VAL A 111 30.37 -18.00 -29.91
N ALA A 112 30.06 -19.28 -29.69
CA ALA A 112 28.98 -19.97 -30.38
C ALA A 112 27.62 -19.32 -30.10
N ILE A 113 27.31 -19.00 -28.83
CA ILE A 113 26.09 -18.28 -28.42
C ILE A 113 26.03 -16.90 -29.09
N TRP A 114 27.14 -16.18 -29.17
CA TRP A 114 27.19 -14.89 -29.87
C TRP A 114 26.95 -15.02 -31.38
N SER A 115 27.54 -16.06 -32.01
CA SER A 115 27.43 -16.30 -33.46
C SER A 115 26.03 -16.75 -33.91
N GLN A 116 25.23 -17.32 -33.01
CA GLN A 116 23.86 -17.78 -33.31
C GLN A 116 22.80 -16.67 -33.37
N ARG A 117 23.18 -15.40 -33.12
CA ARG A 117 22.28 -14.23 -33.18
C ARG A 117 21.59 -14.04 -34.54
N SER A 118 22.06 -14.67 -35.61
CA SER A 118 21.49 -14.53 -36.95
C SER A 118 20.28 -15.45 -37.24
N CYS A 119 19.93 -16.43 -36.40
CA CYS A 119 18.86 -17.39 -36.71
C CYS A 119 17.63 -17.36 -35.79
N THR A 120 17.73 -16.84 -34.57
CA THR A 120 16.55 -16.64 -33.74
C THR A 120 16.01 -15.24 -34.00
N ALA A 121 15.01 -15.13 -34.88
CA ALA A 121 14.25 -13.92 -35.09
C ALA A 121 13.47 -13.55 -33.82
N VAL A 122 14.17 -13.01 -32.81
CA VAL A 122 13.55 -12.16 -31.81
C VAL A 122 13.12 -10.92 -32.57
N ARG A 123 11.84 -10.88 -32.95
CA ARG A 123 11.21 -9.67 -33.45
C ARG A 123 11.22 -8.67 -32.29
N VAL A 124 12.30 -7.90 -32.18
CA VAL A 124 12.31 -6.68 -31.38
C VAL A 124 11.29 -5.78 -32.06
N VAL A 125 10.09 -5.75 -31.48
CA VAL A 125 9.08 -4.76 -31.84
C VAL A 125 9.69 -3.43 -31.42
N GLN A 126 10.39 -2.76 -32.35
CA GLN A 126 10.70 -1.34 -32.27
C GLN A 126 9.38 -0.58 -32.39
N GLY A 127 8.52 -0.72 -31.39
CA GLY A 127 7.45 0.21 -31.16
C GLY A 127 8.04 1.35 -30.36
N GLY A 128 8.25 2.52 -31.00
CA GLY A 128 8.67 3.71 -30.29
C GLY A 128 7.73 3.98 -29.09
N PRO A 129 8.21 4.61 -28.01
CA PRO A 129 7.44 4.80 -26.77
C PRO A 129 6.05 5.42 -26.99
N MET A 130 5.90 6.21 -28.06
CA MET A 130 4.66 6.84 -28.48
C MET A 130 3.56 5.86 -28.93
N ASN A 131 3.89 4.72 -29.54
CA ASN A 131 2.88 3.76 -30.01
C ASN A 131 2.39 2.82 -28.92
N THR A 132 3.21 2.54 -27.90
CA THR A 132 2.82 1.75 -26.73
C THR A 132 1.96 2.59 -25.79
N LEU A 133 2.33 3.86 -25.54
CA LEU A 133 1.50 4.78 -24.78
C LEU A 133 0.15 5.04 -25.46
N ALA A 134 0.12 5.23 -26.78
CA ALA A 134 -1.13 5.38 -27.52
C ALA A 134 -2.00 4.12 -27.41
N LYS A 135 -1.44 2.91 -27.56
CA LYS A 135 -2.20 1.66 -27.40
C LYS A 135 -2.74 1.48 -25.98
N VAL A 136 -1.96 1.82 -24.96
CA VAL A 136 -2.40 1.78 -23.55
C VAL A 136 -3.50 2.81 -23.31
N ALA A 137 -3.37 4.03 -23.84
CA ALA A 137 -4.38 5.08 -23.71
C ALA A 137 -5.69 4.70 -24.43
N TRP A 138 -5.61 4.15 -25.65
CA TRP A 138 -6.76 3.63 -26.39
C TRP A 138 -7.41 2.45 -25.66
N GLY A 139 -6.62 1.52 -25.13
CA GLY A 139 -7.11 0.40 -24.32
C GLY A 139 -7.82 0.88 -23.05
N ALA A 140 -7.23 1.81 -22.31
CA ALA A 140 -7.83 2.42 -21.13
C ALA A 140 -9.12 3.19 -21.48
N GLY A 141 -9.11 3.97 -22.56
CA GLY A 141 -10.28 4.68 -23.06
C GLY A 141 -11.42 3.75 -23.47
N ALA A 142 -11.11 2.64 -24.15
CA ALA A 142 -12.09 1.62 -24.51
C ALA A 142 -12.71 0.96 -23.26
N VAL A 143 -11.90 0.68 -22.23
CA VAL A 143 -12.41 0.15 -20.95
C VAL A 143 -13.32 1.14 -20.25
N VAL A 144 -12.96 2.43 -20.23
CA VAL A 144 -13.80 3.49 -19.64
C VAL A 144 -15.11 3.64 -20.39
N LEU A 145 -15.09 3.64 -21.73
CA LEU A 145 -16.29 3.74 -22.55
C LEU A 145 -17.20 2.51 -22.41
N ALA A 146 -16.62 1.31 -22.40
CA ALA A 146 -17.36 0.08 -22.17
C ALA A 146 -17.98 0.06 -20.76
N GLY A 147 -17.20 0.41 -19.73
CA GLY A 147 -17.68 0.52 -18.35
C GLY A 147 -18.77 1.58 -18.19
N GLY A 148 -18.60 2.74 -18.83
CA GLY A 148 -19.59 3.82 -18.87
C GLY A 148 -20.87 3.42 -19.59
N GLY A 149 -20.76 2.70 -20.71
CA GLY A 149 -21.91 2.17 -21.46
C GLY A 149 -22.68 1.11 -20.67
N VAL A 150 -21.98 0.20 -19.98
CA VAL A 150 -22.60 -0.76 -19.06
C VAL A 150 -23.26 -0.04 -17.88
N GLY A 151 -22.58 0.93 -17.28
CA GLY A 151 -23.14 1.74 -16.19
C GLY A 151 -24.39 2.50 -16.60
N LEU A 152 -24.38 3.14 -17.79
CA LEU A 152 -25.54 3.85 -18.34
C LEU A 152 -26.68 2.89 -18.66
N LYS A 153 -26.40 1.71 -19.23
CA LYS A 153 -27.43 0.69 -19.48
C LYS A 153 -28.06 0.21 -18.18
N LEU A 154 -27.25 -0.14 -17.18
CA LEU A 154 -27.76 -0.55 -15.86
C LEU A 154 -28.60 0.55 -15.22
N MET A 155 -28.16 1.81 -15.35
CA MET A 155 -28.88 2.98 -14.87
C MET A 155 -30.23 3.19 -15.58
N LEU A 156 -30.31 2.94 -16.89
CA LEU A 156 -31.56 3.02 -17.65
C LEU A 156 -32.49 1.83 -17.35
N ASP A 157 -31.94 0.63 -17.15
CA ASP A 157 -32.71 -0.60 -16.93
C ASP A 157 -33.26 -0.70 -15.49
N HIS A 158 -32.51 -0.20 -14.49
CA HIS A 158 -32.86 -0.33 -13.07
C HIS A 158 -33.19 1.02 -12.40
N GLY A 159 -32.96 2.15 -13.06
CA GLY A 159 -33.14 3.48 -12.48
C GLY A 159 -32.13 3.84 -11.38
N PHE A 160 -32.36 4.95 -10.69
CA PHE A 160 -31.59 5.44 -9.53
C PHE A 160 -32.43 5.39 -8.24
N SER A 161 -33.03 4.24 -7.97
CA SER A 161 -33.95 4.08 -6.83
C SER A 161 -33.20 3.67 -5.57
N ALA A 162 -33.36 4.46 -4.51
CA ALA A 162 -32.89 4.11 -3.15
C ALA A 162 -33.67 2.94 -2.52
N ARG A 163 -34.78 2.50 -3.13
CA ARG A 163 -35.59 1.36 -2.65
C ARG A 163 -35.02 0.01 -3.05
N ASP A 164 -34.26 -0.04 -4.14
CA ASP A 164 -33.74 -1.29 -4.66
C ASP A 164 -32.55 -1.80 -3.83
N LYS A 165 -32.40 -3.13 -3.76
CA LYS A 165 -31.30 -3.74 -3.02
C LYS A 165 -30.02 -3.58 -3.83
N PRO A 166 -28.96 -2.99 -3.26
CA PRO A 166 -27.75 -2.75 -4.02
C PRO A 166 -27.03 -4.05 -4.36
N THR A 167 -26.39 -4.05 -5.52
CA THR A 167 -25.58 -5.17 -5.98
C THR A 167 -24.35 -5.35 -5.08
N VAL A 168 -23.73 -6.53 -5.12
CA VAL A 168 -22.51 -6.81 -4.34
C VAL A 168 -21.38 -5.84 -4.70
N VAL A 169 -21.23 -5.54 -6.00
CA VAL A 169 -20.23 -4.61 -6.52
C VAL A 169 -20.47 -3.20 -5.98
N GLU A 170 -21.71 -2.74 -6.00
CA GLU A 170 -22.09 -1.43 -5.51
C GLU A 170 -21.83 -1.27 -4.01
N LYS A 171 -22.22 -2.28 -3.20
CA LYS A 171 -21.89 -2.32 -1.76
C LYS A 171 -20.38 -2.24 -1.52
N LEU A 172 -19.60 -2.97 -2.32
CA LEU A 172 -18.15 -3.02 -2.18
C LEU A 172 -17.51 -1.66 -2.52
N ILE A 173 -17.90 -1.05 -3.63
CA ILE A 173 -17.43 0.29 -4.04
C ILE A 173 -17.82 1.33 -2.99
N ALA A 174 -19.09 1.36 -2.57
CA ALA A 174 -19.56 2.32 -1.58
C ALA A 174 -18.84 2.17 -0.23
N ARG A 175 -18.64 0.94 0.25
CA ARG A 175 -17.85 0.66 1.46
C ARG A 175 -16.41 1.12 1.29
N ARG A 176 -15.77 0.80 0.15
CA ARG A 176 -14.37 1.15 -0.08
C ARG A 176 -14.16 2.66 -0.18
N LEU A 177 -15.02 3.38 -0.89
CA LEU A 177 -14.97 4.84 -0.99
C LEU A 177 -15.08 5.49 0.39
N ARG A 178 -15.99 5.01 1.25
CA ARG A 178 -16.11 5.48 2.64
C ARG A 178 -14.83 5.25 3.46
N TYR A 179 -14.20 4.08 3.33
CA TYR A 179 -12.94 3.80 4.04
C TYR A 179 -11.79 4.69 3.55
N MET A 180 -11.75 5.00 2.24
CA MET A 180 -10.69 5.83 1.66
C MET A 180 -10.90 7.32 1.91
N SER A 181 -12.14 7.76 2.19
CA SER A 181 -12.44 9.17 2.44
C SER A 181 -11.96 9.69 3.80
N ILE A 182 -11.34 8.84 4.64
CA ILE A 182 -10.90 9.22 5.99
C ILE A 182 -9.38 9.27 6.04
N PRO A 183 -8.77 10.44 6.33
CA PRO A 183 -7.32 10.55 6.44
C PRO A 183 -6.78 9.66 7.57
N ARG A 184 -5.69 8.93 7.28
CA ARG A 184 -5.05 8.00 8.24
C ARG A 184 -4.69 8.65 9.58
N ALA A 185 -4.33 9.94 9.58
CA ALA A 185 -3.99 10.69 10.77
C ALA A 185 -5.13 10.70 11.82
N HIS A 186 -6.39 10.71 11.39
CA HIS A 186 -7.54 10.68 12.30
C HIS A 186 -7.93 9.25 12.72
N THR A 187 -7.66 8.24 11.88
CA THR A 187 -8.05 6.85 12.18
C THR A 187 -7.35 6.23 13.38
N LEU A 188 -6.20 6.77 13.81
CA LEU A 188 -5.43 6.24 14.94
C LEU A 188 -5.67 7.00 16.26
N ALA A 189 -6.51 8.04 16.23
CA ALA A 189 -6.84 8.78 17.44
C ALA A 189 -7.62 7.89 18.42
N LYS A 190 -7.20 7.90 19.69
CA LYS A 190 -7.94 7.29 20.80
C LYS A 190 -8.88 8.31 21.40
N ASN A 191 -9.98 7.83 21.97
CA ASN A 191 -10.92 8.69 22.67
C ASN A 191 -10.24 9.36 23.88
N PRO A 192 -10.12 10.71 23.91
CA PRO A 192 -9.49 11.42 25.03
C PRO A 192 -10.45 11.64 26.21
N VAL A 193 -11.75 11.44 26.02
CA VAL A 193 -12.77 11.65 27.06
C VAL A 193 -12.86 10.40 27.95
N PRO A 194 -12.69 10.52 29.27
CA PRO A 194 -12.88 9.39 30.19
C PRO A 194 -14.32 8.86 30.13
N LEU A 195 -14.47 7.54 30.14
CA LEU A 195 -15.79 6.91 30.21
C LEU A 195 -16.32 6.99 31.65
N THR A 196 -17.40 7.77 31.85
CA THR A 196 -18.16 7.82 33.11
C THR A 196 -19.66 7.63 32.83
N PRO A 197 -20.46 7.24 33.85
CA PRO A 197 -21.92 7.11 33.69
C PRO A 197 -22.58 8.40 33.17
N GLU A 198 -22.13 9.56 33.63
CA GLU A 198 -22.68 10.87 33.25
C GLU A 198 -22.35 11.22 31.80
N VAL A 199 -21.14 10.84 31.33
CA VAL A 199 -20.76 10.97 29.91
C VAL A 199 -21.66 10.11 29.04
N LEU A 200 -21.90 8.86 29.46
CA LEU A 200 -22.73 7.93 28.71
C LEU A 200 -24.20 8.40 28.68
N GLU A 201 -24.71 8.96 29.78
CA GLU A 201 -26.05 9.52 29.85
C GLU A 201 -26.22 10.73 28.91
N ARG A 202 -25.28 11.68 28.93
CA ARG A 202 -25.31 12.83 27.99
C ARG A 202 -25.20 12.38 26.53
N ALA A 203 -24.29 11.47 26.23
CA ALA A 203 -24.11 10.93 24.89
C ALA A 203 -25.38 10.23 24.38
N ARG A 204 -26.05 9.48 25.26
CA ARG A 204 -27.33 8.80 24.97
C ARG A 204 -28.45 9.81 24.67
N ALA A 205 -28.56 10.87 25.47
CA ALA A 205 -29.53 11.94 25.24
C ALA A 205 -29.27 12.66 23.91
N HIS A 206 -28.00 13.00 23.64
CA HIS A 206 -27.59 13.62 22.39
C HIS A 206 -27.94 12.73 21.18
N PHE A 207 -27.65 11.43 21.27
CA PHE A 207 -27.96 10.47 20.21
C PHE A 207 -29.48 10.34 19.96
N ALA A 208 -30.29 10.27 21.03
CA ALA A 208 -31.75 10.18 20.92
C ALA A 208 -32.33 11.40 20.19
N ASP A 209 -31.85 12.59 20.51
CA ASP A 209 -32.35 13.83 19.93
C ASP A 209 -31.94 14.00 18.45
N HIS A 210 -30.70 13.64 18.10
CA HIS A 210 -30.11 14.02 16.80
C HIS A 210 -29.95 12.85 15.81
N CYS A 211 -29.69 11.63 16.30
CA CYS A 211 -29.27 10.50 15.47
C CYS A 211 -30.37 9.43 15.32
N ALA A 212 -31.26 9.30 16.31
CA ALA A 212 -32.23 8.21 16.38
C ALA A 212 -33.26 8.22 15.25
N SER A 213 -33.56 9.37 14.65
CA SER A 213 -34.48 9.46 13.50
C SER A 213 -34.07 8.56 12.33
N CYS A 214 -32.75 8.43 12.09
CA CYS A 214 -32.18 7.61 11.03
C CYS A 214 -31.64 6.27 11.56
N HIS A 215 -30.99 6.27 12.72
CA HIS A 215 -30.31 5.09 13.27
C HIS A 215 -31.18 4.25 14.21
N GLY A 216 -32.30 4.78 14.71
CA GLY A 216 -33.08 4.17 15.80
C GLY A 216 -32.34 4.28 17.14
N ASN A 217 -33.08 4.30 18.25
CA ASN A 217 -32.47 4.31 19.59
C ASN A 217 -31.64 3.05 19.87
N ASP A 218 -31.98 1.93 19.22
CA ASP A 218 -31.23 0.68 19.25
C ASP A 218 -29.98 0.67 18.36
N GLY A 219 -29.76 1.72 17.56
CA GLY A 219 -28.63 1.85 16.65
C GLY A 219 -28.62 0.90 15.45
N ARG A 220 -29.74 0.21 15.17
CA ARG A 220 -29.83 -0.80 14.09
C ARG A 220 -30.23 -0.24 12.73
N GLY A 221 -30.66 1.02 12.67
CA GLY A 221 -31.09 1.70 11.44
C GLY A 221 -32.48 1.28 10.94
N ASN A 222 -33.27 0.59 11.78
CA ASN A 222 -34.57 0.04 11.41
C ASN A 222 -35.73 1.04 11.50
N THR A 223 -35.47 2.33 11.26
CA THR A 223 -36.51 3.37 11.26
C THR A 223 -37.18 3.51 9.90
N THR A 224 -38.26 4.31 9.83
CA THR A 224 -38.90 4.65 8.56
C THR A 224 -37.94 5.41 7.63
N ILE A 225 -37.11 6.29 8.19
CA ILE A 225 -36.10 7.03 7.41
C ILE A 225 -34.95 6.10 7.04
N GLY A 226 -34.30 5.46 8.02
CA GLY A 226 -33.10 4.65 7.83
C GLY A 226 -33.28 3.51 6.83
N ARG A 227 -34.42 2.81 6.86
CA ARG A 227 -34.70 1.71 5.92
C ARG A 227 -34.82 2.15 4.45
N ASN A 228 -35.14 3.43 4.22
CA ASN A 228 -35.34 4.03 2.90
C ASN A 228 -34.17 4.91 2.45
N MET A 229 -33.10 5.05 3.25
CA MET A 229 -31.89 5.77 2.86
C MET A 229 -30.98 4.90 1.99
N TYR A 230 -30.22 5.57 1.11
CA TYR A 230 -29.19 4.93 0.31
C TYR A 230 -27.87 5.71 0.34
N PRO A 231 -26.77 5.12 0.83
CA PRO A 231 -26.69 3.83 1.50
C PRO A 231 -27.48 3.81 2.82
N LYS A 232 -27.93 2.62 3.25
CA LYS A 232 -28.63 2.45 4.53
C LYS A 232 -27.68 2.72 5.71
N PRO A 233 -28.18 3.29 6.82
CA PRO A 233 -27.43 3.36 8.07
C PRO A 233 -26.94 1.95 8.46
N PRO A 234 -25.68 1.81 8.89
CA PRO A 234 -25.19 0.52 9.36
C PRO A 234 -25.87 0.15 10.68
N ASP A 235 -26.02 -1.15 10.91
CA ASP A 235 -26.28 -1.65 12.26
C ASP A 235 -25.00 -1.47 13.08
N MET A 236 -25.06 -0.55 14.05
CA MET A 236 -23.92 -0.19 14.86
C MET A 236 -23.63 -1.21 15.96
N THR A 237 -24.53 -2.15 16.22
CA THR A 237 -24.32 -3.23 17.20
C THR A 237 -23.40 -4.33 16.65
N LEU A 238 -23.24 -4.42 15.33
CA LEU A 238 -22.48 -5.48 14.66
C LEU A 238 -20.97 -5.19 14.59
N LYS A 239 -20.20 -6.27 14.39
CA LYS A 239 -18.73 -6.25 14.28
C LYS A 239 -18.20 -5.27 13.23
N ASP A 240 -18.90 -5.09 12.11
CA ASP A 240 -18.48 -4.17 11.04
C ASP A 240 -18.29 -2.74 11.58
N THR A 241 -19.13 -2.30 12.53
CA THR A 241 -19.01 -0.99 13.18
C THR A 241 -18.15 -1.09 14.45
N GLN A 242 -18.39 -2.12 15.28
CA GLN A 242 -17.71 -2.28 16.56
C GLN A 242 -16.21 -2.60 16.45
N SER A 243 -15.72 -3.00 15.28
CA SER A 243 -14.28 -3.21 15.04
C SER A 243 -13.56 -1.97 14.51
N LEU A 244 -14.27 -0.90 14.15
CA LEU A 244 -13.65 0.33 13.68
C LEU A 244 -12.82 0.98 14.80
N PRO A 245 -11.70 1.65 14.52
CA PRO A 245 -11.01 2.47 15.52
C PRO A 245 -11.88 3.64 16.00
N ASP A 246 -11.70 4.09 17.25
CA ASP A 246 -12.50 5.20 17.81
C ASP A 246 -12.38 6.48 16.98
N GLY A 247 -11.17 6.85 16.56
CA GLY A 247 -10.94 8.00 15.69
C GLY A 247 -11.61 7.91 14.32
N HIS A 248 -11.90 6.71 13.84
CA HIS A 248 -12.70 6.50 12.63
C HIS A 248 -14.17 6.86 12.89
N LEU A 249 -14.76 6.35 13.98
CA LEU A 249 -16.13 6.68 14.37
C LEU A 249 -16.28 8.19 14.60
N PHE A 250 -15.35 8.79 15.35
CA PHE A 250 -15.28 10.23 15.56
C PHE A 250 -15.29 11.01 14.24
N TYR A 251 -14.43 10.64 13.29
CA TYR A 251 -14.35 11.33 12.01
C TYR A 251 -15.65 11.27 11.22
N ILE A 252 -16.29 10.10 11.18
CA ILE A 252 -17.58 9.91 10.48
C ILE A 252 -18.68 10.78 11.11
N ILE A 253 -18.76 10.82 12.44
CA ILE A 253 -19.78 11.60 13.14
C ILE A 253 -19.53 13.10 12.91
N LYS A 254 -18.29 13.57 13.15
CA LYS A 254 -17.94 14.99 12.99
C LYS A 254 -18.18 15.49 11.56
N ASN A 255 -17.75 14.74 10.54
CA ASN A 255 -17.73 15.23 9.16
C ASN A 255 -18.91 14.74 8.31
N GLY A 256 -19.70 13.80 8.81
CA GLY A 256 -20.67 13.07 8.02
C GLY A 256 -20.02 12.23 6.92
N VAL A 257 -20.85 11.77 5.97
CA VAL A 257 -20.36 11.04 4.79
C VAL A 257 -20.95 11.65 3.54
N ARG A 258 -20.09 12.28 2.73
CA ARG A 258 -20.49 12.92 1.47
C ARG A 258 -21.18 11.92 0.53
N LEU A 259 -22.21 12.39 -0.20
CA LEU A 259 -23.06 11.57 -1.07
C LEU A 259 -23.87 10.50 -0.33
N THR A 260 -24.12 10.70 0.96
CA THR A 260 -25.06 9.93 1.77
C THR A 260 -25.99 10.89 2.51
N GLY A 261 -27.00 10.37 3.19
CA GLY A 261 -27.83 11.20 4.08
C GLY A 261 -27.26 11.38 5.49
N MET A 262 -26.00 11.00 5.75
CA MET A 262 -25.33 11.22 7.04
C MET A 262 -24.72 12.64 7.08
N PRO A 263 -25.29 13.59 7.86
CA PRO A 263 -24.78 14.95 7.94
C PRO A 263 -23.51 15.04 8.78
N ALA A 264 -22.80 16.17 8.67
CA ALA A 264 -21.76 16.57 9.61
C ALA A 264 -22.41 17.11 10.89
N TRP A 265 -21.76 16.89 12.03
CA TRP A 265 -22.25 17.31 13.35
C TRP A 265 -21.35 18.39 13.96
N GLY A 266 -21.98 19.37 14.60
CA GLY A 266 -21.32 20.52 15.21
C GLY A 266 -20.95 21.64 14.24
N GLN A 267 -20.32 22.68 14.77
CA GLN A 267 -19.77 23.84 14.04
C GLN A 267 -18.24 23.81 13.99
N ASN A 268 -17.63 22.63 14.19
CA ASN A 268 -16.18 22.42 14.31
C ASN A 268 -15.54 23.18 15.48
N THR A 269 -16.21 23.26 16.62
CA THR A 269 -15.65 23.81 17.86
C THR A 269 -15.00 22.72 18.72
N PRO A 270 -14.09 23.06 19.65
CA PRO A 270 -13.54 22.10 20.61
C PRO A 270 -14.61 21.42 21.47
N GLU A 271 -15.70 22.11 21.76
CA GLU A 271 -16.84 21.59 22.50
C GLU A 271 -17.58 20.51 21.70
N ASP A 272 -17.85 20.76 20.41
CA ASP A 272 -18.45 19.77 19.51
C ASP A 272 -17.57 18.51 19.39
N ASP A 273 -16.25 18.70 19.39
CA ASP A 273 -15.30 17.57 19.35
C ASP A 273 -15.42 16.72 20.61
N ARG A 274 -15.55 17.35 21.77
CA ARG A 274 -15.78 16.61 23.03
C ARG A 274 -17.09 15.82 22.94
N GLU A 275 -18.19 16.45 22.54
CA GLU A 275 -19.50 15.78 22.43
C GLU A 275 -19.49 14.64 21.41
N THR A 276 -18.76 14.80 20.31
CA THR A 276 -18.55 13.73 19.32
C THR A 276 -17.78 12.55 19.92
N TRP A 277 -16.77 12.81 20.76
CA TRP A 277 -16.06 11.76 21.49
C TRP A 277 -16.95 11.07 22.54
N GLU A 278 -17.85 11.80 23.19
CA GLU A 278 -18.86 11.20 24.08
C GLU A 278 -19.80 10.27 23.30
N LEU A 279 -20.25 10.66 22.09
CA LEU A 279 -21.06 9.80 21.21
C LEU A 279 -20.34 8.51 20.81
N VAL A 280 -19.01 8.53 20.62
CA VAL A 280 -18.24 7.31 20.35
C VAL A 280 -18.40 6.30 21.49
N HIS A 281 -18.36 6.74 22.75
CA HIS A 281 -18.61 5.85 23.90
C HIS A 281 -20.00 5.24 23.86
N PHE A 282 -21.03 6.04 23.55
CA PHE A 282 -22.38 5.52 23.42
C PHE A 282 -22.51 4.50 22.29
N ILE A 283 -21.88 4.73 21.13
CA ILE A 283 -21.87 3.76 20.03
C ILE A 283 -21.23 2.44 20.47
N ARG A 284 -20.18 2.46 21.30
CA ARG A 284 -19.60 1.24 21.90
C ARG A 284 -20.53 0.53 22.86
N HIS A 285 -21.41 1.27 23.52
CA HIS A 285 -22.37 0.75 24.49
C HIS A 285 -23.61 0.13 23.83
N LEU A 286 -23.94 0.50 22.58
CA LEU A 286 -25.14 0.00 21.88
C LEU A 286 -25.36 -1.53 21.92
N PRO A 287 -24.35 -2.40 21.77
CA PRO A 287 -24.53 -3.85 21.91
C PRO A 287 -25.00 -4.31 23.30
N HIS A 288 -24.85 -3.46 24.31
CA HIS A 288 -25.15 -3.70 25.72
C HIS A 288 -26.28 -2.82 26.26
N LEU A 289 -26.97 -2.09 25.38
CA LEU A 289 -28.06 -1.20 25.74
C LEU A 289 -29.19 -1.99 26.44
N THR A 290 -29.62 -1.49 27.59
CA THR A 290 -30.71 -2.11 28.37
C THR A 290 -32.08 -1.56 27.98
N ASP A 291 -33.14 -2.33 28.24
CA ASP A 291 -34.52 -1.89 27.99
C ASP A 291 -34.87 -0.61 28.76
N LYS A 292 -34.30 -0.42 29.95
CA LYS A 292 -34.48 0.79 30.75
C LYS A 292 -33.85 2.02 30.08
N GLU A 293 -32.62 1.89 29.58
CA GLU A 293 -31.94 2.97 28.86
C GLU A 293 -32.67 3.30 27.55
N LEU A 294 -33.19 2.28 26.87
CA LEU A 294 -33.97 2.44 25.65
C LEU A 294 -35.27 3.22 25.90
N ALA A 295 -36.03 2.87 26.94
CA ALA A 295 -37.24 3.60 27.32
C ALA A 295 -36.93 5.07 27.67
N GLN A 296 -35.83 5.33 28.37
CA GLN A 296 -35.38 6.69 28.66
C GLN A 296 -34.97 7.47 27.40
N MET A 297 -34.47 6.80 26.36
CA MET A 297 -34.18 7.47 25.09
C MET A 297 -35.46 7.83 24.33
N GLU A 298 -36.47 6.96 24.37
CA GLU A 298 -37.75 7.22 23.69
C GLU A 298 -38.42 8.50 24.20
N GLU A 299 -38.31 8.80 25.49
CA GLU A 299 -38.79 10.04 26.11
C GLU A 299 -38.06 11.30 25.59
N LEU A 300 -36.83 11.14 25.13
CA LEU A 300 -35.96 12.23 24.64
C LEU A 300 -36.03 12.41 23.12
N ASN A 301 -36.75 11.55 22.40
CA ASN A 301 -36.89 11.68 20.96
C ASN A 301 -37.64 12.97 20.59
N PRO A 302 -37.22 13.68 19.53
CA PRO A 302 -37.89 14.89 19.11
C PRO A 302 -39.28 14.56 18.58
N LYS A 303 -40.30 15.16 19.19
CA LYS A 303 -41.70 14.98 18.78
C LYS A 303 -42.02 15.81 17.54
N SER A 304 -42.80 15.24 16.64
CA SER A 304 -43.33 15.93 15.48
C SER A 304 -44.38 16.99 15.88
N PRO A 305 -44.61 18.03 15.06
CA PRO A 305 -45.63 19.04 15.37
C PRO A 305 -47.03 18.47 15.63
N GLN A 306 -47.40 17.38 14.95
CA GLN A 306 -48.69 16.71 15.16
C GLN A 306 -48.78 16.01 16.51
N GLU A 307 -47.69 15.43 16.98
CA GLU A 307 -47.63 14.79 18.31
C GLU A 307 -47.71 15.85 19.42
N TRP A 308 -47.08 17.01 19.23
CA TRP A 308 -47.25 18.16 20.11
C TRP A 308 -48.71 18.63 20.17
N GLU A 309 -49.36 18.81 19.02
CA GLU A 309 -50.77 19.22 18.95
C GLU A 309 -51.70 18.20 19.63
N GLN A 310 -51.44 16.90 19.47
CA GLN A 310 -52.22 15.83 20.10
C GLN A 310 -52.04 15.84 21.62
N GLU A 311 -50.80 15.96 22.11
CA GLU A 311 -50.51 16.01 23.53
C GLU A 311 -51.10 17.27 24.19
N GLU A 312 -51.03 18.43 23.53
CA GLU A 312 -51.70 19.65 23.99
C GLU A 312 -53.23 19.50 24.02
N ALA A 313 -53.81 18.87 22.99
CA ALA A 313 -55.24 18.58 22.95
C ALA A 313 -55.66 17.62 24.06
N GLU A 314 -54.86 16.59 24.35
CA GLU A 314 -55.09 15.63 25.43
C GLU A 314 -54.96 16.30 26.81
N LYS A 315 -53.92 17.11 27.03
CA LYS A 315 -53.76 17.91 28.26
C LYS A 315 -54.94 18.87 28.46
N ARG A 316 -55.38 19.53 27.39
CA ARG A 316 -56.55 20.43 27.42
C ARG A 316 -57.85 19.69 27.73
N PHE A 317 -58.01 18.47 27.22
CA PHE A 317 -59.14 17.60 27.51
C PHE A 317 -59.14 17.15 28.98
N LEU A 318 -58.01 16.65 29.49
CA LEU A 318 -57.85 16.21 30.88
C LEU A 318 -58.02 17.37 31.89
N ALA A 319 -57.71 18.60 31.49
CA ALA A 319 -57.95 19.80 32.28
C ALA A 319 -59.42 20.29 32.26
N GLY A 320 -60.35 19.54 31.66
CA GLY A 320 -61.77 19.87 31.61
C GLY A 320 -62.19 20.82 30.49
N GLY A 321 -61.32 21.09 29.51
CA GLY A 321 -61.65 21.87 28.32
C GLY A 321 -62.45 21.03 27.31
N SER A 322 -63.45 21.63 26.66
CA SER A 322 -64.20 20.99 25.58
C SER A 322 -63.30 20.77 24.35
N ALA A 323 -62.79 19.55 24.18
CA ALA A 323 -61.99 19.18 23.03
C ALA A 323 -62.88 19.10 21.77
N LYS A 324 -62.68 20.01 20.82
CA LYS A 324 -63.14 19.80 19.44
C LYS A 324 -62.10 18.88 18.78
N PRO A 325 -62.47 17.67 18.31
CA PRO A 325 -61.50 16.76 17.73
C PRO A 325 -60.82 17.41 16.51
N PRO A 326 -59.51 17.14 16.29
CA PRO A 326 -58.81 17.70 15.15
C PRO A 326 -59.52 17.31 13.86
N SER A 327 -59.84 18.33 13.04
CA SER A 327 -60.40 18.14 11.71
C SER A 327 -59.43 17.30 10.88
N PRO A 328 -59.84 16.17 10.28
CA PRO A 328 -58.97 15.44 9.37
C PRO A 328 -58.67 16.34 8.18
N ARG A 329 -57.46 16.91 8.11
CA ARG A 329 -57.03 17.61 6.91
C ARG A 329 -56.97 16.56 5.80
N GLY A 330 -57.68 16.87 4.71
CA GLY A 330 -57.95 15.98 3.62
C GLY A 330 -56.69 15.28 3.10
N ARG A 331 -56.89 14.00 2.80
CA ARG A 331 -56.04 13.17 1.95
C ARG A 331 -55.67 13.98 0.69
N LEU A 332 -54.47 14.55 0.65
CA LEU A 332 -53.93 15.13 -0.58
C LEU A 332 -53.57 13.95 -1.48
N ASN A 333 -54.48 13.64 -2.40
CA ASN A 333 -54.13 12.94 -3.62
C ASN A 333 -53.13 13.82 -4.36
N HIS A 334 -51.88 13.36 -4.51
CA HIS A 334 -51.02 13.54 -5.68
C HIS A 334 -49.82 12.61 -5.56
#